data_AF-A0A7S0EYS3-F1
#
_entry.id   AF-A0A7S0EYS3-F1
#
_cell.length_a   1.000
_cell.length_b   1.000
_cell.length_c   1.000
_cell.angle_alpha   90.00
_cell.angle_beta   90.00
_cell.angle_gamma   90.00
#
_symmetry.space_group_name_H-M   'P 1'
#
loop_
_entity.id
_entity.type
_entity.pdbx_description
1 polymer ?
#
loop_
_entity_poly.entity_id
_entity_poly.type
_entity_poly.pdbx_seq_one_letter_code
_entity_poly.pdbx_strand_id
1 'polypeptide(L)'
;SNFENEVGPYNKRASSLIYQSWVQQAGGSVKGQSAVPPKDEQLVVVPLFLLKQSNEEQMDRLHALLRRTPVTIHWYLEQTIFPTYMQQQKVKISASGQDLGGSMLFSRRIAFSGTPSSLLPLEMGECVYQQGDDAKMLRTLTEPEVVTQLDL
;
A
#
# COMPACT_ATOMS: atom_id res chain seq x y z
N SER A 1 -13.18 -2.81 -12.34
CA SER A 1 -12.38 -4.05 -12.53
C SER A 1 -11.96 -4.10 -13.97
N ASN A 2 -10.67 -4.29 -14.25
CA ASN A 2 -10.14 -4.36 -15.62
C ASN A 2 -10.17 -5.80 -16.18
N PHE A 3 -10.92 -6.70 -15.51
CA PHE A 3 -10.91 -8.14 -15.75
C PHE A 3 -11.23 -8.55 -17.19
N GLU A 4 -12.14 -7.83 -17.84
CA GLU A 4 -12.54 -8.11 -19.22
C GLU A 4 -11.42 -7.83 -20.22
N ASN A 5 -10.55 -6.85 -19.91
CA ASN A 5 -9.44 -6.42 -20.75
C ASN A 5 -8.16 -7.24 -20.53
N GLU A 6 -8.14 -8.13 -19.52
CA GLU A 6 -6.99 -9.00 -19.25
C GLU A 6 -6.88 -10.16 -20.24
N VAL A 7 -5.68 -10.40 -20.76
CA VAL A 7 -5.42 -11.43 -21.77
C VAL A 7 -5.24 -12.80 -21.11
N GLY A 8 -5.74 -13.85 -21.78
CA GLY A 8 -5.52 -15.25 -21.39
C GLY A 8 -6.71 -15.94 -20.73
N PRO A 9 -6.54 -17.21 -20.29
CA PRO A 9 -7.60 -18.01 -19.68
C PRO A 9 -8.15 -17.35 -18.41
N TYR A 10 -9.48 -17.30 -18.26
CA TYR A 10 -10.14 -16.57 -17.17
C TYR A 10 -9.65 -16.93 -15.78
N ASN A 11 -9.30 -18.19 -15.53
CA ASN A 11 -8.79 -18.67 -14.24
C ASN A 11 -7.32 -18.29 -13.95
N LYS A 12 -6.56 -17.87 -14.97
CA LYS A 12 -5.15 -17.47 -14.85
C LYS A 12 -4.94 -15.96 -14.97
N ARG A 13 -6.00 -15.20 -15.21
CA ARG A 13 -5.99 -13.73 -15.24
C ARG A 13 -5.61 -13.16 -13.88
N ALA A 14 -4.89 -12.04 -13.88
CA ALA A 14 -4.37 -11.42 -12.66
C ALA A 14 -5.50 -11.10 -11.66
N SER A 15 -6.61 -10.55 -12.13
CA SER A 15 -7.77 -10.27 -11.28
C SER A 15 -8.39 -11.54 -10.68
N SER A 16 -8.41 -12.66 -11.42
CA SER A 16 -8.91 -13.94 -10.88
C SER A 16 -8.00 -14.52 -9.80
N LEU A 17 -6.67 -14.38 -9.98
CA LEU A 17 -5.69 -14.84 -8.99
C LEU A 17 -5.74 -13.99 -7.72
N ILE A 18 -5.87 -12.66 -7.86
CA ILE A 18 -6.06 -11.74 -6.73
C ILE A 18 -7.35 -12.09 -5.98
N TYR A 19 -8.45 -12.26 -6.70
CA TYR A 19 -9.74 -12.67 -6.13
C TYR A 19 -9.62 -13.99 -5.35
N GLN A 20 -8.99 -15.01 -5.94
CA GLN A 20 -8.78 -16.30 -5.28
C GLN A 20 -7.95 -16.15 -4.00
N SER A 21 -6.86 -15.36 -4.04
CA SER A 21 -6.04 -15.05 -2.87
C SER A 21 -6.85 -14.39 -1.76
N TRP A 22 -7.71 -13.42 -2.08
CA TRP A 22 -8.57 -12.78 -1.08
C TRP A 22 -9.56 -13.75 -0.44
N VAL A 23 -10.22 -14.57 -1.26
CA VAL A 23 -11.16 -15.58 -0.78
C VAL A 23 -10.46 -16.58 0.16
N GLN A 24 -9.25 -17.03 -0.21
CA GLN A 24 -8.46 -17.95 0.61
C GLN A 24 -8.02 -17.31 1.94
N GLN A 25 -7.54 -16.06 1.92
CA GLN A 25 -7.15 -15.33 3.13
C GLN A 25 -8.32 -15.05 4.06
N ALA A 26 -9.53 -14.91 3.50
CA ALA A 26 -10.77 -14.78 4.28
C ALA A 26 -11.28 -16.12 4.85
N GLY A 27 -10.59 -17.25 4.58
CA GLY A 27 -10.99 -18.59 5.00
C GLY A 27 -12.09 -19.22 4.14
N GLY A 28 -12.40 -18.63 3.00
CA GLY A 28 -13.36 -19.15 2.02
C GLY A 28 -12.73 -19.99 0.93
N SER A 29 -13.58 -20.52 0.04
CA SER A 29 -13.15 -21.31 -1.11
C SER A 29 -13.92 -20.92 -2.37
N VAL A 30 -13.23 -20.91 -3.50
CA VAL A 30 -13.86 -20.73 -4.82
C VAL A 30 -14.37 -22.09 -5.32
N LYS A 31 -15.62 -22.15 -5.82
CA LYS A 31 -16.21 -23.37 -6.39
C LYS A 31 -15.32 -23.94 -7.49
N GLY A 32 -15.01 -25.24 -7.40
CA GLY A 32 -14.25 -25.98 -8.41
C GLY A 32 -12.73 -25.80 -8.36
N GLN A 33 -12.19 -25.07 -7.38
CA GLN A 33 -10.74 -24.86 -7.22
C GLN A 33 -10.13 -25.49 -5.97
N SER A 34 -10.93 -25.78 -4.92
CA SER A 34 -10.42 -26.44 -3.73
C SER A 34 -10.70 -27.95 -3.76
N ALA A 35 -9.66 -28.74 -3.58
CA ALA A 35 -9.75 -30.20 -3.40
C ALA A 35 -10.37 -30.58 -2.04
N VAL A 36 -10.35 -29.65 -1.08
CA VAL A 36 -10.95 -29.82 0.25
C VAL A 36 -12.26 -29.02 0.27
N PRO A 37 -13.43 -29.68 0.39
CA PRO A 37 -14.68 -28.98 0.58
C PRO A 37 -14.64 -28.24 1.93
N PRO A 38 -14.90 -26.93 1.97
CA PRO A 38 -14.96 -26.22 3.23
C PRO A 38 -16.11 -26.76 4.09
N LYS A 39 -15.93 -26.75 5.40
CA LYS A 39 -16.93 -27.22 6.37
C LYS A 39 -18.22 -26.40 6.33
N ASP A 40 -18.14 -25.13 5.93
CA ASP A 40 -19.28 -24.23 5.77
C ASP A 40 -19.52 -23.91 4.29
N GLU A 41 -20.66 -24.33 3.75
CA GLU A 41 -21.09 -23.98 2.38
C GLU A 41 -21.28 -22.47 2.18
N GLN A 42 -21.51 -21.72 3.27
CA GLN A 42 -21.65 -20.27 3.24
C GLN A 42 -20.33 -19.55 2.89
N LEU A 43 -19.20 -20.21 3.09
CA LEU A 43 -17.87 -19.68 2.76
C LEU A 43 -17.44 -20.02 1.32
N VAL A 44 -18.32 -20.67 0.56
CA VAL A 44 -18.08 -21.05 -0.83
C VAL A 44 -18.63 -20.00 -1.78
N VAL A 45 -17.74 -19.40 -2.57
CA VAL A 45 -18.08 -18.36 -3.55
C VAL A 45 -17.85 -18.83 -4.99
N VAL A 46 -18.55 -18.21 -5.93
CA VAL A 46 -18.39 -18.52 -7.37
C VAL A 46 -17.10 -17.91 -7.92
N PRO A 47 -16.49 -18.48 -8.97
CA PRO A 47 -15.37 -17.86 -9.65
C PRO A 47 -15.70 -16.46 -10.19
N LEU A 48 -14.70 -15.57 -10.22
CA LEU A 48 -14.86 -14.17 -10.61
C LEU A 48 -15.54 -13.99 -11.99
N PHE A 49 -15.25 -14.84 -12.97
CA PHE A 49 -15.83 -14.76 -14.32
C PHE A 49 -17.32 -15.17 -14.38
N LEU A 50 -17.83 -15.87 -13.38
CA LEU A 50 -19.24 -16.24 -13.26
C LEU A 50 -19.99 -15.31 -12.31
N LEU A 51 -19.28 -14.47 -11.56
CA LEU A 51 -19.87 -13.53 -10.63
C LEU A 51 -20.58 -12.41 -11.41
N LYS A 52 -21.90 -12.32 -11.24
CA LYS A 52 -22.71 -11.25 -11.83
C LYS A 52 -23.14 -10.28 -10.74
N GLN A 53 -22.90 -8.99 -10.97
CA GLN A 53 -23.30 -7.93 -10.04
C GLN A 53 -24.82 -7.87 -9.82
N SER A 54 -25.62 -8.32 -10.80
CA SER A 54 -27.08 -8.40 -10.70
C SER A 54 -27.58 -9.50 -9.76
N ASN A 55 -26.72 -10.41 -9.30
CA ASN A 55 -27.09 -11.46 -8.37
C ASN A 55 -26.75 -11.03 -6.93
N GLU A 56 -27.72 -10.40 -6.27
CA GLU A 56 -27.58 -9.86 -4.92
C GLU A 56 -27.16 -10.93 -3.91
N GLU A 57 -27.72 -12.14 -3.98
CA GLU A 57 -27.40 -13.22 -3.05
C GLU A 57 -25.91 -13.63 -3.12
N GLN A 58 -25.35 -13.73 -4.32
CA GLN A 58 -23.92 -14.03 -4.49
C GLN A 58 -23.03 -12.87 -4.02
N MET A 59 -23.46 -11.63 -4.29
CA MET A 59 -22.73 -10.43 -3.88
C MET A 59 -22.74 -10.24 -2.37
N ASP A 60 -23.86 -10.49 -1.70
CA ASP A 60 -23.98 -10.39 -0.24
C ASP A 60 -23.11 -11.42 0.47
N ARG A 61 -23.08 -12.66 -0.03
CA ARG A 61 -22.18 -13.71 0.49
C ARG A 61 -20.72 -13.31 0.32
N LEU A 62 -20.35 -12.82 -0.86
CA LEU A 62 -18.99 -12.36 -1.13
C LEU A 62 -18.60 -11.18 -0.24
N HIS A 63 -19.51 -10.21 -0.07
CA HIS A 63 -19.30 -9.06 0.78
C HIS A 63 -19.17 -9.45 2.25
N ALA A 64 -20.01 -10.36 2.75
CA ALA A 64 -19.93 -10.87 4.12
C ALA A 64 -18.56 -11.51 4.41
N LEU A 65 -17.99 -12.23 3.43
CA LEU A 65 -16.68 -12.86 3.51
C LEU A 65 -15.54 -11.82 3.47
N LEU A 66 -15.55 -10.92 2.48
CA LEU A 66 -14.40 -10.06 2.19
C LEU A 66 -14.37 -8.77 3.03
N ARG A 67 -15.50 -8.27 3.54
CA ARG A 67 -15.61 -6.95 4.19
C ARG A 67 -14.71 -6.77 5.42
N ARG A 68 -14.29 -7.85 6.08
CA ARG A 68 -13.39 -7.81 7.25
C ARG A 68 -11.96 -8.22 6.94
N THR A 69 -11.65 -8.50 5.67
CA THR A 69 -10.35 -9.00 5.27
C THR A 69 -9.41 -7.82 5.03
N PRO A 70 -8.29 -7.69 5.78
CA PRO A 70 -7.40 -6.54 5.69
C PRO A 70 -6.85 -6.30 4.28
N VAL A 71 -6.46 -7.37 3.56
CA VAL A 71 -5.90 -7.25 2.21
C VAL A 71 -6.90 -6.64 1.22
N THR A 72 -8.18 -7.01 1.32
CA THR A 72 -9.22 -6.48 0.43
C THR A 72 -9.53 -5.03 0.75
N ILE A 73 -9.60 -4.68 2.04
CA ILE A 73 -9.80 -3.30 2.49
C ILE A 73 -8.65 -2.41 2.02
N HIS A 74 -7.40 -2.86 2.21
CA HIS A 74 -6.21 -2.13 1.79
C HIS A 74 -6.22 -1.87 0.29
N TRP A 75 -6.46 -2.90 -0.52
CA TRP A 75 -6.55 -2.76 -1.96
C TRP A 75 -7.67 -1.82 -2.39
N TYR A 76 -8.85 -1.90 -1.76
CA TYR A 76 -9.97 -1.01 -2.06
C TYR A 76 -9.65 0.45 -1.72
N LEU A 77 -8.99 0.67 -0.58
CA LEU A 77 -8.53 2.00 -0.19
C LEU A 77 -7.52 2.55 -1.18
N GLU A 78 -6.46 1.80 -1.51
CA GLU A 78 -5.39 2.26 -2.40
C GLU A 78 -5.81 2.44 -3.85
N GLN A 79 -6.64 1.54 -4.39
CA GLN A 79 -6.97 1.53 -5.82
C GLN A 79 -8.22 2.33 -6.16
N THR A 80 -9.11 2.54 -5.18
CA THR A 80 -10.40 3.24 -5.41
C THR A 80 -10.50 4.47 -4.53
N ILE A 81 -10.48 4.32 -3.20
CA ILE A 81 -10.82 5.45 -2.31
C ILE A 81 -9.78 6.56 -2.35
N PHE A 82 -8.49 6.25 -2.19
CA PHE A 82 -7.44 7.25 -2.14
C PHE A 82 -7.30 8.01 -3.47
N PRO A 83 -7.26 7.36 -4.65
CA PRO A 83 -7.17 8.08 -5.90
C PRO A 83 -8.42 8.89 -6.22
N THR A 84 -9.60 8.49 -5.76
CA THR A 84 -10.85 9.23 -6.02
C THR A 84 -11.05 10.41 -5.06
N TYR A 85 -10.69 10.26 -3.77
CA TYR A 85 -11.08 11.21 -2.73
C TYR A 85 -9.91 11.91 -2.04
N MET A 86 -8.66 11.48 -2.25
CA MET A 86 -7.48 12.05 -1.58
C MET A 86 -6.57 12.87 -2.50
N GLN A 87 -6.98 13.17 -3.74
CA GLN A 87 -6.21 14.04 -4.64
C GLN A 87 -6.06 15.47 -4.09
N GLN A 88 -7.10 15.98 -3.43
CA GLN A 88 -7.10 17.29 -2.79
C GLN A 88 -7.73 17.16 -1.40
N GLN A 89 -6.97 17.53 -0.38
CA GLN A 89 -7.40 17.47 1.02
C GLN A 89 -7.24 18.88 1.62
N LYS A 90 -8.29 19.39 2.29
CA LYS A 90 -8.24 20.68 3.01
C LYS A 90 -7.24 20.64 4.17
N VAL A 91 -7.13 19.49 4.81
CA VAL A 91 -6.15 19.22 5.87
C VAL A 91 -5.18 18.20 5.30
N LYS A 92 -3.93 18.61 5.10
CA LYS A 92 -2.85 17.67 4.80
C LYS A 92 -2.36 17.10 6.13
N ILE A 93 -2.59 15.82 6.36
CA ILE A 93 -1.92 15.11 7.45
C ILE A 93 -0.47 14.94 7.02
N SER A 94 0.39 15.81 7.53
CA SER A 94 1.85 15.70 7.40
C SER A 94 2.41 15.27 8.74
N ALA A 95 3.30 14.28 8.75
CA ALA A 95 4.11 13.99 9.93
C ALA A 95 5.49 14.64 9.72
N SER A 96 5.98 15.38 10.71
CA SER A 96 7.39 15.77 10.72
C SER A 96 8.23 14.62 11.28
N GLY A 97 9.50 14.52 10.84
CA GLY A 97 10.44 13.57 11.44
C GLY A 97 10.63 13.78 12.95
N GLN A 98 10.37 15.00 13.43
CA GLN A 98 10.44 15.37 14.84
C GLN A 98 9.23 14.82 15.63
N ASP A 99 8.04 14.77 15.03
CA ASP A 99 6.85 14.15 15.65
C ASP A 99 7.03 12.63 15.77
N LEU A 100 7.55 11.99 14.71
CA LEU A 100 7.82 10.55 14.69
C LEU A 100 9.00 10.17 15.62
N GLY A 101 9.97 11.08 15.73
CA GLY A 101 11.15 10.95 16.59
C GLY A 101 10.91 11.27 18.06
N GLY A 102 9.88 12.05 18.38
CA GLY A 102 9.53 12.44 19.73
C GLY A 102 9.15 11.26 20.61
N SER A 103 9.34 11.41 21.93
CA SER A 103 8.95 10.41 22.92
C SER A 103 7.44 10.30 23.14
N MET A 104 6.65 11.17 22.48
CA MET A 104 5.20 11.26 22.67
C MET A 104 4.43 10.13 21.97
N LEU A 105 4.90 9.67 20.80
CA LEU A 105 4.18 8.68 19.99
C LEU A 105 4.70 7.25 20.14
N PHE A 106 6.01 7.04 20.32
CA PHE A 106 6.60 5.69 20.39
C PHE A 106 7.68 5.57 21.48
N SER A 107 7.59 4.51 22.29
CA SER A 107 8.54 4.24 23.38
C SER A 107 9.87 3.64 22.91
N ARG A 108 9.91 2.99 21.73
CA ARG A 108 11.10 2.35 21.19
C ARG A 108 11.24 2.68 19.70
N ARG A 109 12.43 3.13 19.30
CA ARG A 109 12.78 3.58 17.95
C ARG A 109 14.02 2.81 17.49
N ILE A 110 14.02 2.31 16.24
CA ILE A 110 15.13 1.54 15.68
C ILE A 110 15.94 2.39 14.69
N ALA A 111 15.29 3.21 13.85
CA ALA A 111 15.93 4.25 13.04
C ALA A 111 14.86 5.12 12.35
N PHE A 112 15.20 6.38 12.02
CA PHE A 112 14.44 7.25 11.11
C PHE A 112 15.42 7.93 10.14
N SER A 113 15.18 7.83 8.83
CA SER A 113 16.05 8.38 7.79
C SER A 113 15.29 9.43 6.99
N GLY A 114 15.18 10.62 7.58
CA GLY A 114 14.83 11.85 6.87
C GLY A 114 15.72 12.95 7.43
N THR A 115 16.59 13.53 6.61
CA THR A 115 17.34 14.74 6.95
C THR A 115 16.31 15.83 7.29
N PRO A 116 16.25 16.36 8.53
CA PRO A 116 17.41 16.65 9.37
C PRO A 116 17.37 16.04 10.80
N SER A 117 18.57 15.86 11.37
CA SER A 117 18.93 15.97 12.79
C SER A 117 18.43 14.92 13.83
N SER A 118 19.38 14.06 14.21
CA SER A 118 19.59 13.53 15.57
C SER A 118 18.76 12.35 16.10
N LEU A 119 18.23 11.49 15.23
CA LEU A 119 17.67 10.20 15.66
C LEU A 119 18.59 9.03 15.31
N LEU A 120 19.72 8.96 16.02
CA LEU A 120 20.54 7.77 16.06
C LEU A 120 20.14 6.91 17.27
N PRO A 121 20.24 5.58 17.21
CA PRO A 121 20.21 4.74 18.40
C PRO A 121 21.20 5.27 19.45
N LEU A 122 20.85 5.20 20.74
CA LEU A 122 21.69 5.67 21.86
C LEU A 122 23.12 5.10 21.82
N GLU A 123 23.28 3.90 21.25
CA GLU A 123 24.56 3.19 21.09
C GLU A 123 25.48 3.81 20.02
N MET A 124 24.95 4.63 19.11
CA MET A 124 25.69 5.19 17.97
C MET A 124 26.21 6.62 18.20
N GLY A 125 25.92 7.21 19.37
CA GLY A 125 26.40 8.55 19.72
C GLY A 125 25.67 9.70 19.00
N GLU A 126 26.30 10.88 18.98
CA GLU A 126 25.72 12.07 18.37
C GLU A 126 25.92 12.09 16.85
N CYS A 127 24.92 12.59 16.12
CA CYS A 127 25.05 12.85 14.69
C CYS A 127 25.93 14.08 14.49
N VAL A 128 27.20 13.87 14.14
CA VAL A 128 28.16 14.95 13.87
C VAL A 128 28.19 15.21 12.38
N TYR A 129 27.92 16.45 11.97
CA TYR A 129 28.10 16.87 10.59
C TYR A 129 29.59 16.96 10.27
N GLN A 130 29.99 16.46 9.10
CA GLN A 130 31.37 16.60 8.65
C GLN A 130 31.61 18.06 8.23
N GLN A 131 32.67 18.66 8.79
CA GLN A 131 33.03 20.04 8.48
C GLN A 131 33.31 20.20 6.98
N GLY A 132 32.58 21.13 6.35
CA GLY A 132 32.76 21.47 4.94
C GLY A 132 31.79 20.80 3.97
N ASP A 133 30.89 19.93 4.43
CA ASP A 133 29.89 19.28 3.57
C ASP A 133 28.95 20.30 2.90
N ASP A 134 28.43 21.26 3.67
CA ASP A 134 27.58 22.33 3.12
C ASP A 134 28.33 23.18 2.09
N ALA A 135 29.60 23.51 2.36
CA ALA A 135 30.43 24.28 1.45
C ALA A 135 30.75 23.50 0.17
N LYS A 136 30.93 22.17 0.27
CA LYS A 136 31.13 21.28 -0.87
C LYS A 136 29.86 21.17 -1.71
N MET A 137 28.69 21.04 -1.06
CA MET A 137 27.40 21.06 -1.74
C MET A 137 27.18 22.39 -2.47
N LEU A 138 27.40 23.53 -1.80
CA LEU A 138 27.32 24.86 -2.41
C LEU A 138 28.26 24.99 -3.61
N ARG A 139 29.54 24.65 -3.43
CA ARG A 139 30.54 24.71 -4.51
C ARG A 139 30.07 23.92 -5.72
N THR A 140 29.69 22.65 -5.53
CA THR A 140 29.21 21.77 -6.61
C THR A 140 27.95 22.31 -7.29
N LEU A 141 27.00 22.86 -6.52
CA LEU A 141 25.77 23.44 -7.08
C LEU A 141 26.00 24.79 -7.79
N THR A 142 27.08 25.48 -7.47
CA THR A 142 27.48 26.75 -8.11
C THR A 142 28.51 26.59 -9.23
N GLU A 143 29.02 25.37 -9.45
CA GLU A 143 30.04 25.11 -10.46
C GLU A 143 29.39 25.01 -11.85
N PRO A 144 29.68 25.93 -12.79
CA PRO A 144 28.97 25.98 -14.09
C PRO A 144 29.20 24.74 -14.97
N GLU A 145 30.29 24.00 -14.71
CA GLU A 145 30.57 22.73 -15.38
C GLU A 145 29.65 21.59 -14.90
N VAL A 146 29.06 21.73 -13.71
CA VAL A 146 28.19 20.71 -13.08
C VAL A 146 26.72 21.10 -13.18
N VAL A 147 26.40 22.38 -12.96
CA VAL A 147 25.02 22.90 -13.00
C VAL A 147 24.95 24.10 -13.94
N THR A 148 24.17 23.96 -15.01
CA THR A 148 23.85 25.06 -15.94
C THR A 148 22.41 25.49 -15.76
N GLN A 149 22.18 26.78 -15.58
CA GLN A 149 20.84 27.36 -15.58
C GLN A 149 20.43 27.76 -17.00
N LEU A 150 19.17 27.52 -17.37
CA LEU A 150 18.54 28.13 -18.55
C LEU A 150 17.96 29.47 -18.13
N ASP A 151 18.42 30.55 -18.76
CA ASP A 151 17.76 31.86 -18.65
C ASP A 151 16.42 31.78 -19.40
N LEU A 152 15.32 31.98 -18.67
CA LEU A 152 13.95 32.07 -19.21
C LEU A 152 13.60 33.52 -19.56
#